data_AF-A0A9X1DCT8-F1
#
_entry.id   AF-A0A9X1DCT8-F1
#
_cell.length_a   1.000
_cell.length_b   1.000
_cell.length_c   1.000
_cell.angle_alpha   90.00
_cell.angle_beta   90.00
_cell.angle_gamma   90.00
#
_symmetry.space_group_name_H-M   'P 1'
#
loop_
_entity.id
_entity.type
_entity.pdbx_description
1 polymer ?
#
loop_
_entity_poly.entity_id
_entity_poly.type
_entity_poly.pdbx_seq_one_letter_code
_entity_poly.pdbx_strand_id
1 'polypeptide(L)'
;MMEKSELALADRVVAEIGERPFFLFSLQLSDDFQIREHLPFQDMAEAVQYVLTSFARRASQDVLPLVKEHPLDASMTNWRNHIDSLARSLGAGDRITHIRGGNLTALAAGARGFVTVNNTSSTLSLAAGVPTIALGEAIYNMPGLTHQVG
;
A
#
# COMPACT_ATOMS: atom_id res chain seq x y z
N MET A 1 18.35 -4.44 -9.91
CA MET A 1 17.94 -3.73 -11.16
C MET A 1 16.56 -4.25 -11.50
N MET A 2 15.54 -3.39 -11.54
CA MET A 2 14.14 -3.82 -11.75
C MET A 2 13.96 -4.29 -13.20
N GLU A 3 13.23 -5.39 -13.40
CA GLU A 3 13.15 -6.04 -14.71
C GLU A 3 12.21 -5.26 -15.65
N LYS A 4 12.53 -5.16 -16.95
CA LYS A 4 11.68 -4.41 -17.92
C LYS A 4 10.23 -4.89 -17.95
N SER A 5 10.02 -6.18 -17.70
CA SER A 5 8.70 -6.82 -17.58
C SER A 5 7.85 -6.23 -16.46
N GLU A 6 8.47 -5.90 -15.31
CA GLU A 6 7.79 -5.38 -14.13
C GLU A 6 7.39 -3.91 -14.29
N LEU A 7 8.21 -3.12 -14.97
CA LEU A 7 7.88 -1.76 -15.38
C LEU A 7 6.70 -1.74 -16.34
N ALA A 8 6.71 -2.59 -17.37
CA ALA A 8 5.59 -2.68 -18.32
C ALA A 8 4.30 -3.21 -17.67
N LEU A 9 4.39 -4.01 -16.61
CA LEU A 9 3.22 -4.43 -15.84
C LEU A 9 2.71 -3.31 -14.94
N ALA A 10 3.62 -2.55 -14.33
CA ALA A 10 3.29 -1.38 -13.54
C ALA A 10 2.56 -0.32 -14.36
N ASP A 11 3.06 -0.01 -15.56
CA ASP A 11 2.41 0.95 -16.47
C ASP A 11 1.00 0.48 -16.87
N ARG A 12 0.82 -0.83 -17.08
CA ARG A 12 -0.50 -1.41 -17.36
C ARG A 12 -1.46 -1.25 -16.19
N VAL A 13 -1.03 -1.55 -14.96
CA VAL A 13 -1.86 -1.36 -13.77
C VAL A 13 -2.24 0.11 -13.58
N VAL A 14 -1.30 1.03 -13.80
CA VAL A 14 -1.58 2.48 -13.73
C VAL A 14 -2.59 2.90 -14.81
N ALA A 15 -2.43 2.40 -16.03
CA ALA A 15 -3.38 2.67 -17.12
C ALA A 15 -4.78 2.08 -16.85
N GLU A 16 -4.85 0.89 -16.24
CA GLU A 16 -6.10 0.25 -15.85
C GLU A 16 -6.81 1.04 -14.76
N ILE A 17 -6.10 1.55 -13.74
CA ILE A 17 -6.67 2.45 -12.73
C ILE A 17 -7.29 3.66 -13.43
N GLY A 18 -6.57 4.26 -14.38
CA GLY A 18 -7.05 5.42 -15.13
C GLY A 18 -7.34 6.60 -14.20
N GLU A 19 -8.51 7.21 -14.35
CA GLU A 19 -8.97 8.33 -13.49
C GLU A 19 -9.73 7.85 -12.24
N ARG A 20 -9.81 6.54 -12.00
CA ARG A 20 -10.57 6.01 -10.87
C ARG A 20 -9.91 6.38 -9.54
N PRO A 21 -10.68 6.73 -8.50
CA PRO A 21 -10.14 7.03 -7.19
C PRO A 21 -9.51 5.76 -6.58
N PHE A 22 -8.24 5.84 -6.23
CA PHE A 22 -7.52 4.73 -5.60
C PHE A 22 -6.85 5.16 -4.30
N PHE A 23 -6.66 4.19 -3.41
CA PHE A 23 -5.87 4.34 -2.19
C PHE A 23 -4.60 3.51 -2.33
N LEU A 24 -3.47 4.10 -1.98
CA LEU A 24 -2.18 3.45 -2.09
C LEU A 24 -1.77 2.88 -0.74
N PHE A 25 -1.47 1.58 -0.68
CA PHE A 25 -0.84 0.95 0.47
C PHE A 25 0.56 0.47 0.09
N SER A 26 1.60 1.08 0.67
CA SER A 26 2.98 0.69 0.38
C SER A 26 3.49 -0.36 1.36
N LEU A 27 3.97 -1.49 0.84
CA LEU A 27 4.67 -2.50 1.63
C LEU A 27 6.08 -2.04 1.97
N GLN A 28 6.62 -2.57 3.07
CA GLN A 28 7.95 -2.30 3.58
C GLN A 28 8.72 -3.63 3.73
N LEU A 29 10.05 -3.56 3.80
CA LEU A 29 10.88 -4.75 3.95
C LEU A 29 10.63 -5.41 5.30
N SER A 30 10.26 -6.70 5.31
CA SER A 30 10.02 -7.46 6.55
C SER A 30 11.21 -7.46 7.53
N ASP A 31 12.43 -7.23 7.03
CA ASP A 31 13.67 -7.15 7.82
C ASP A 31 14.09 -5.72 8.20
N ASP A 32 13.28 -4.72 7.89
CA ASP A 32 13.56 -3.35 8.33
C ASP A 32 13.58 -3.30 9.87
N PHE A 33 14.65 -2.74 10.43
CA PHE A 33 14.79 -2.57 11.88
C PHE A 33 13.62 -1.76 12.46
N GLN A 34 13.07 -0.82 11.68
CA GLN A 34 11.90 -0.04 12.10
C GLN A 34 10.62 -0.86 12.16
N ILE A 35 10.53 -1.98 11.44
CA ILE A 35 9.37 -2.87 11.49
C ILE A 35 9.40 -3.69 12.79
N ARG A 36 10.55 -4.26 13.15
CA ARG A 36 10.64 -5.19 14.28
C ARG A 36 10.27 -4.56 15.64
N GLU A 37 10.54 -3.27 15.82
CA GLU A 37 10.31 -2.57 17.10
C GLU A 37 9.04 -1.72 17.13
N HIS A 38 8.48 -1.31 15.97
CA HIS A 38 7.42 -0.30 15.90
C HIS A 38 6.19 -0.73 15.07
N LEU A 39 6.13 -2.01 14.65
CA LEU A 39 4.91 -2.58 14.09
C LEU A 39 3.89 -2.87 15.21
N PRO A 40 2.61 -2.48 15.05
CA PRO A 40 1.52 -3.04 15.85
C PRO A 40 1.07 -4.43 15.33
N PHE A 41 1.79 -4.98 14.34
CA PHE A 41 1.54 -6.24 13.65
C PHE A 41 2.71 -7.21 13.88
N GLN A 42 2.46 -8.50 13.81
CA GLN A 42 3.46 -9.55 13.88
C GLN A 42 4.41 -9.50 12.67
N ASP A 43 3.88 -9.20 11.50
CA ASP A 43 4.62 -9.06 10.25
C ASP A 43 3.86 -8.22 9.20
N MET A 44 4.45 -8.07 8.02
CA MET A 44 3.78 -7.36 6.93
C MET A 44 2.57 -8.11 6.35
N ALA A 45 2.49 -9.44 6.47
CA ALA A 45 1.35 -10.18 5.97
C ALA A 45 0.10 -9.89 6.82
N GLU A 46 0.26 -9.79 8.14
CA GLU A 46 -0.82 -9.35 9.03
C GLU A 46 -1.25 -7.91 8.73
N ALA A 47 -0.30 -7.00 8.47
CA ALA A 47 -0.65 -5.63 8.10
C ALA A 47 -1.42 -5.56 6.77
N VAL A 48 -1.03 -6.36 5.78
CA VAL A 48 -1.78 -6.53 4.52
C VAL A 48 -3.20 -7.04 4.80
N GLN A 49 -3.32 -8.08 5.63
CA GLN A 49 -4.62 -8.62 6.00
C GLN A 49 -5.52 -7.58 6.67
N TYR A 50 -4.98 -6.82 7.62
CA TYR A 50 -5.70 -5.77 8.32
C TYR A 50 -6.23 -4.70 7.37
N VAL A 51 -5.35 -4.16 6.51
CA VAL A 51 -5.70 -3.09 5.57
C VAL A 51 -6.73 -3.56 4.56
N LEU A 52 -6.52 -4.69 3.91
CA LEU A 52 -7.43 -5.19 2.87
C LEU A 52 -8.79 -5.60 3.46
N THR A 53 -8.80 -6.17 4.66
CA THR A 53 -10.07 -6.46 5.37
C THR A 53 -10.84 -5.19 5.69
N SER A 54 -10.15 -4.12 6.10
CA SER A 54 -10.79 -2.82 6.35
C SER A 54 -11.42 -2.25 5.07
N PHE A 55 -10.67 -2.21 3.96
CA PHE A 55 -11.19 -1.75 2.68
C PHE A 55 -12.38 -2.59 2.20
N ALA A 56 -12.28 -3.92 2.27
CA ALA A 56 -13.35 -4.83 1.86
C ALA A 56 -14.64 -4.58 2.64
N ARG A 57 -14.54 -4.27 3.94
CA ARG A 57 -15.71 -4.07 4.82
C ARG A 57 -16.27 -2.66 4.82
N ARG A 58 -15.44 -1.63 4.62
CA ARG A 58 -15.82 -0.23 4.86
C ARG A 58 -15.82 0.65 3.62
N ALA A 59 -14.98 0.35 2.62
CA ALA A 59 -14.88 1.19 1.44
C ALA A 59 -15.95 0.85 0.41
N SER A 60 -16.52 1.87 -0.24
CA SER A 60 -17.46 1.70 -1.35
C SER A 60 -16.83 0.93 -2.52
N GLN A 61 -17.64 0.27 -3.35
CA GLN A 61 -17.15 -0.65 -4.38
C GLN A 61 -16.29 0.00 -5.47
N ASP A 62 -16.45 1.30 -5.69
CA ASP A 62 -15.71 2.12 -6.64
C ASP A 62 -14.30 2.50 -6.15
N VAL A 63 -14.00 2.31 -4.86
CA VAL A 63 -12.67 2.53 -4.30
C VAL A 63 -11.74 1.36 -4.64
N LEU A 64 -10.56 1.68 -5.18
CA LEU A 64 -9.53 0.73 -5.57
C LEU A 64 -8.35 0.76 -4.58
N PRO A 65 -8.18 -0.27 -3.73
CA PRO A 65 -6.95 -0.43 -2.95
C PRO A 65 -5.82 -0.93 -3.85
N LEU A 66 -4.78 -0.13 -4.02
CA LEU A 66 -3.55 -0.48 -4.73
C LEU A 66 -2.45 -0.81 -3.73
N VAL A 67 -2.03 -2.07 -3.67
CA VAL A 67 -0.91 -2.52 -2.85
C VAL A 67 0.38 -2.44 -3.66
N LYS A 68 1.31 -1.60 -3.21
CA LYS A 68 2.61 -1.38 -3.84
C LYS A 68 3.69 -2.13 -3.07
N GLU A 69 4.29 -3.12 -3.70
CA GLU A 69 5.42 -3.87 -3.12
C GLU A 69 6.68 -3.01 -3.00
N HIS A 70 7.53 -3.33 -2.03
CA HIS A 70 8.83 -2.68 -1.90
C HIS A 70 9.77 -3.18 -3.01
N PRO A 71 10.46 -2.31 -3.78
CA PRO A 71 11.30 -2.76 -4.91
C PRO A 71 12.47 -3.67 -4.52
N LEU A 72 12.90 -3.58 -3.26
CA LEU A 72 14.00 -4.38 -2.70
C LEU A 72 13.49 -5.54 -1.85
N ASP A 73 12.19 -5.84 -1.87
CA ASP A 73 11.65 -6.97 -1.12
C ASP A 73 12.24 -8.28 -1.67
N ALA A 74 13.10 -8.88 -0.86
CA ALA A 74 13.74 -10.16 -1.10
C ALA A 74 13.10 -11.27 -0.26
N SER A 75 11.97 -10.99 0.40
CA SER A 75 11.24 -12.02 1.12
C SER A 75 10.81 -13.13 0.17
N MET A 76 10.76 -14.36 0.69
CA MET A 76 10.24 -15.52 -0.04
C MET A 76 8.71 -15.44 -0.25
N THR A 77 8.07 -14.37 0.23
CA THR A 77 6.63 -14.15 0.14
C THR A 77 6.26 -13.80 -1.29
N ASN A 78 5.46 -14.66 -1.92
CA ASN A 78 4.83 -14.33 -3.19
C ASN A 78 3.65 -13.37 -2.95
N TRP A 79 3.94 -12.07 -2.85
CA TRP A 79 2.95 -11.04 -2.50
C TRP A 79 1.77 -11.01 -3.45
N ARG A 80 1.99 -11.19 -4.76
CA ARG A 80 0.91 -11.29 -5.74
C ARG A 80 -0.08 -12.40 -5.35
N ASN A 81 0.40 -13.63 -5.17
CA ASN A 81 -0.47 -14.75 -4.83
C ASN A 81 -1.14 -14.57 -3.46
N HIS A 82 -0.42 -14.03 -2.48
CA HIS A 82 -0.95 -13.76 -1.15
C HIS A 82 -2.10 -12.74 -1.20
N ILE A 83 -1.88 -11.59 -1.85
CA ILE A 83 -2.87 -10.52 -1.99
C ILE A 83 -4.07 -10.99 -2.83
N ASP A 84 -3.84 -11.68 -3.94
CA ASP A 84 -4.92 -12.18 -4.80
C ASP A 84 -5.81 -13.20 -4.06
N SER A 85 -5.19 -14.12 -3.31
CA SER A 85 -5.91 -15.12 -2.50
C SER A 85 -6.75 -14.45 -1.42
N LEU A 86 -6.14 -13.50 -0.69
CA LEU A 86 -6.82 -12.75 0.36
C LEU A 86 -7.96 -11.89 -0.20
N ALA A 87 -7.73 -11.17 -1.29
CA ALA A 87 -8.76 -10.33 -1.94
C ALA A 87 -9.97 -11.17 -2.37
N ARG A 88 -9.75 -12.36 -2.94
CA ARG A 88 -10.84 -13.29 -3.28
C ARG A 88 -11.58 -13.78 -2.05
N SER A 89 -10.85 -14.15 -0.98
CA SER A 89 -11.47 -14.60 0.28
C SER A 89 -12.35 -13.52 0.94
N LEU A 90 -12.02 -12.25 0.72
CA LEU A 90 -12.76 -11.09 1.20
C LEU A 90 -13.90 -10.65 0.25
N GLY A 91 -14.10 -11.32 -0.89
CA GLY A 91 -15.08 -10.92 -1.90
C GLY A 91 -14.74 -9.62 -2.63
N ALA A 92 -13.47 -9.21 -2.64
CA ALA A 92 -12.97 -7.94 -3.20
C ALA A 92 -11.90 -8.16 -4.29
N GLY A 93 -11.86 -9.36 -4.89
CA GLY A 93 -10.87 -9.74 -5.90
C GLY A 93 -10.86 -8.86 -7.15
N ASP A 94 -11.99 -8.25 -7.50
CA ASP A 94 -12.11 -7.44 -8.72
C ASP A 94 -11.64 -5.97 -8.54
N ARG A 95 -11.32 -5.56 -7.31
CA ARG A 95 -10.98 -4.15 -7.02
C ARG A 95 -9.71 -3.93 -6.22
N ILE A 96 -9.15 -4.95 -5.58
CA ILE A 96 -7.84 -4.88 -4.95
C ILE A 96 -6.79 -5.22 -6.01
N THR A 97 -5.80 -4.35 -6.17
CA THR A 97 -4.75 -4.53 -7.18
C THR A 97 -3.38 -4.50 -6.53
N HIS A 98 -2.43 -5.26 -7.09
CA HIS A 98 -1.03 -5.31 -6.64
C HIS A 98 -0.09 -4.82 -7.74
N ILE A 99 0.94 -4.07 -7.35
CA ILE A 99 1.97 -3.58 -8.25
C ILE A 99 3.36 -3.69 -7.59
N ARG A 100 4.31 -4.28 -8.31
CA ARG A 100 5.71 -4.39 -7.86
C ARG A 100 6.56 -3.22 -8.32
N GLY A 101 6.40 -2.79 -9.57
CA GLY A 101 7.09 -1.64 -10.16
C GLY A 101 6.34 -0.31 -9.97
N GLY A 102 6.65 0.66 -10.83
CA GLY A 102 5.97 1.96 -10.85
C GLY A 102 6.66 3.05 -10.03
N ASN A 103 6.38 4.31 -10.38
CA ASN A 103 6.94 5.48 -9.70
C ASN A 103 6.13 5.79 -8.43
N LEU A 104 6.71 5.53 -7.26
CA LEU A 104 6.04 5.74 -5.97
C LEU A 104 5.61 7.20 -5.78
N THR A 105 6.42 8.18 -6.20
CA THR A 105 6.09 9.60 -6.08
C THR A 105 4.84 9.94 -6.90
N ALA A 106 4.77 9.46 -8.15
CA ALA A 106 3.61 9.69 -9.01
C ALA A 106 2.35 9.01 -8.46
N LEU A 107 2.48 7.76 -8.00
CA LEU A 107 1.37 7.03 -7.38
C LEU A 107 0.90 7.71 -6.09
N ALA A 108 1.83 8.19 -5.25
CA ALA A 108 1.51 8.88 -4.00
C ALA A 108 0.76 10.19 -4.25
N ALA A 109 1.16 10.97 -5.27
CA ALA A 109 0.50 12.22 -5.62
C ALA A 109 -0.88 12.03 -6.29
N GLY A 110 -1.08 10.92 -7.01
CA GLY A 110 -2.34 10.59 -7.65
C GLY A 110 -3.37 9.90 -6.74
N ALA A 111 -2.96 9.42 -5.57
CA ALA A 111 -3.82 8.68 -4.66
C ALA A 111 -4.82 9.60 -3.93
N ARG A 112 -6.02 9.07 -3.63
CA ARG A 112 -7.01 9.73 -2.75
C ARG A 112 -6.67 9.61 -1.26
N GLY A 113 -5.85 8.61 -0.93
CA GLY A 113 -5.27 8.45 0.38
C GLY A 113 -4.11 7.47 0.34
N PHE A 114 -3.20 7.62 1.30
CA PHE A 114 -2.01 6.80 1.43
C PHE A 114 -2.02 6.09 2.77
N VAL A 115 -1.94 4.76 2.75
CA VAL A 115 -1.81 3.91 3.92
C VAL A 115 -0.37 3.43 4.02
N THR A 116 0.21 3.51 5.21
CA THR A 116 1.55 3.00 5.49
C THR A 116 1.60 2.46 6.90
N VAL A 117 2.62 1.67 7.23
CA VAL A 117 2.86 1.32 8.64
C VAL A 117 3.73 2.40 9.27
N ASN A 118 5.00 2.50 8.87
CA ASN A 118 5.90 3.56 9.34
C ASN A 118 6.89 4.05 8.27
N ASN A 119 6.64 3.76 7.00
CA ASN A 119 7.55 4.11 5.91
C ASN A 119 7.75 5.62 5.81
N THR A 120 8.98 6.11 5.89
CA THR A 120 9.30 7.52 5.65
C THR A 120 8.94 7.97 4.24
N SER A 121 8.91 7.05 3.27
CA SER A 121 8.47 7.34 1.89
C SER A 121 7.01 7.81 1.81
N SER A 122 6.19 7.60 2.84
CA SER A 122 4.83 8.17 2.88
C SER A 122 4.84 9.69 2.99
N THR A 123 5.94 10.32 3.42
CA THR A 123 6.09 11.78 3.40
C THR A 123 5.96 12.38 2.00
N LEU A 124 6.17 11.59 0.94
CA LEU A 124 5.87 11.97 -0.44
C LEU A 124 4.38 12.28 -0.63
N SER A 125 3.48 11.50 -0.01
CA SER A 125 2.04 11.75 -0.06
C SER A 125 1.65 12.98 0.74
N LEU A 126 2.24 13.17 1.94
CA LEU A 126 2.04 14.37 2.74
C LEU A 126 2.47 15.63 2.00
N ALA A 127 3.63 15.60 1.33
CA ALA A 127 4.13 16.71 0.52
C ALA A 127 3.23 17.02 -0.68
N ALA A 128 2.50 16.02 -1.20
CA ALA A 128 1.51 16.18 -2.25
C ALA A 128 0.12 16.60 -1.73
N GLY A 129 -0.05 16.81 -0.41
CA GLY A 129 -1.33 17.15 0.21
C GLY A 129 -2.33 15.99 0.24
N VAL A 130 -1.87 14.75 0.04
CA VAL A 130 -2.71 13.57 0.06
C VAL A 130 -2.96 13.12 1.51
N PRO A 131 -4.21 12.80 1.88
CA PRO A 131 -4.53 12.22 3.18
C PRO A 131 -3.71 10.94 3.46
N THR A 132 -2.89 10.96 4.51
CA THR A 132 -2.02 9.82 4.86
C THR A 132 -2.36 9.28 6.24
N ILE A 133 -2.46 7.95 6.37
CA ILE A 133 -2.55 7.24 7.66
C ILE A 133 -1.31 6.39 7.87
N ALA A 134 -0.67 6.56 9.02
CA ALA A 134 0.39 5.70 9.51
C ALA A 134 -0.18 4.77 10.58
N LEU A 135 -0.11 3.46 10.34
CA LEU A 135 -0.68 2.45 11.22
C LEU A 135 0.25 2.10 12.40
N GLY A 136 1.56 2.29 12.24
CA GLY A 136 2.55 2.06 13.29
C GLY A 136 3.12 3.36 13.85
N GLU A 137 4.15 3.23 14.69
CA GLU A 137 4.84 4.40 15.21
C GLU A 137 5.74 5.00 14.13
N ALA A 138 5.41 6.21 13.71
CA ALA A 138 6.19 6.97 12.74
C ALA A 138 6.38 8.39 13.27
N ILE A 139 7.57 8.96 13.07
CA ILE A 139 7.91 10.31 13.58
C ILE A 139 6.97 11.42 13.06
N TYR A 140 6.35 11.19 11.89
CA TYR A 140 5.41 12.11 11.26
C TYR A 140 3.94 11.78 11.61
N ASN A 141 3.69 10.73 12.40
CA ASN A 141 2.34 10.36 12.82
C ASN A 141 1.86 11.30 13.94
N MET A 142 1.39 12.48 13.55
CA MET A 142 0.98 13.54 14.45
C MET A 142 -0.42 14.05 14.08
N PRO A 143 -1.27 14.36 15.07
CA PRO A 143 -2.56 14.99 14.81
C PRO A 143 -2.42 16.25 13.94
N GLY A 144 -3.24 16.34 12.89
CA GLY A 144 -3.20 17.44 11.93
C GLY A 144 -2.21 17.24 10.77
N LEU A 145 -1.28 16.29 10.87
CA LEU A 145 -0.38 15.91 9.77
C LEU A 145 -0.80 14.59 9.12
N THR A 146 -1.16 13.59 9.92
CA THR A 146 -1.71 12.30 9.45
C THR A 146 -3.11 12.06 10.00
N HIS A 147 -3.86 11.18 9.33
CA HIS A 147 -5.09 10.61 9.87
C HIS A 147 -4.77 9.74 11.08
N GLN A 148 -5.54 9.92 12.15
CA GLN A 148 -5.32 9.24 13.43
C GLN A 148 -6.26 8.03 13.64
N VAL A 149 -7.29 7.91 12.80
CA VAL A 149 -8.33 6.87 12.88
C VAL A 149 -8.64 6.33 11.49
N GLY A 150 -8.94 5.04 11.41
CA GLY A 150 -9.35 4.33 10.19
C GLY A 150 -10.71 3.64 10.34
#